data_AF-A0A839U034-F1
#
_entry.id   AF-A0A839U034-F1
#
_cell.length_a   1.000
_cell.length_b   1.000
_cell.length_c   1.000
_cell.angle_alpha   90.00
_cell.angle_beta   90.00
_cell.angle_gamma   90.00
#
_symmetry.space_group_name_H-M   'P 1'
#
loop_
_entity.id
_entity.type
_entity.pdbx_description
1 polymer ?
#
loop_
_entity_poly.entity_id
_entity_poly.type
_entity_poly.pdbx_seq_one_letter_code
_entity_poly.pdbx_strand_id
1 'polypeptide(L)'
;MLSKIQQEALEQARKHGGKLVRWNDGGYWTYEGVLPKASGSTRWPDGEWRCTTNTIFALVRRGYMAMDDWHTCSVVQEEPPEQPGKMEL
;
A
#
# COMPACT_ATOMS: atom_id res chain seq x y z
N MET A 1 -4.30 -16.19 4.92
CA MET A 1 -2.98 -15.89 5.54
C MET A 1 -2.10 -15.14 4.56
N LEU A 2 -1.51 -14.02 4.97
CA LEU A 2 -0.59 -13.22 4.17
C LEU A 2 0.84 -13.76 4.30
N SER A 3 1.66 -13.59 3.25
CA SER A 3 3.10 -13.81 3.37
C SER A 3 3.75 -12.68 4.17
N LYS A 4 4.97 -12.90 4.69
CA LYS A 4 5.72 -11.88 5.45
C LYS A 4 5.84 -10.55 4.67
N ILE A 5 6.15 -10.63 3.38
CA ILE A 5 6.30 -9.44 2.51
C ILE A 5 4.96 -8.72 2.30
N GLN A 6 3.85 -9.47 2.20
CA GLN A 6 2.52 -8.88 2.07
C GLN A 6 2.09 -8.16 3.36
N GLN A 7 2.37 -8.78 4.52
CA GLN A 7 2.08 -8.19 5.82
C GLN A 7 2.91 -6.92 6.03
N GLU A 8 4.20 -6.97 5.76
CA GLU A 8 5.10 -5.82 5.87
C GLU A 8 4.65 -4.67 4.94
N ALA A 9 4.20 -4.96 3.72
CA ALA A 9 3.69 -3.94 2.82
C ALA A 9 2.43 -3.23 3.35
N LEU A 10 1.52 -3.97 3.99
CA LEU A 10 0.35 -3.37 4.64
C LEU A 10 0.75 -2.52 5.86
N GLU A 11 1.69 -2.99 6.67
CA GLU A 11 2.18 -2.26 7.83
C GLU A 11 2.84 -0.94 7.41
N GLN A 12 3.67 -0.95 6.37
CA GLN A 12 4.29 0.25 5.81
C GLN A 12 3.24 1.21 5.24
N ALA A 13 2.27 0.70 4.47
CA ALA A 13 1.20 1.53 3.95
C ALA A 13 0.44 2.23 5.09
N ARG A 14 0.01 1.48 6.12
CA ARG A 14 -0.72 2.01 7.29
C ARG A 14 0.09 3.05 8.06
N LYS A 15 1.38 2.78 8.28
CA LYS A 15 2.29 3.69 9.01
C LYS A 15 2.51 5.02 8.27
N HIS A 16 2.44 5.00 6.94
CA HIS A 16 2.78 6.14 6.09
C HIS A 16 1.56 6.73 5.37
N GLY A 17 0.42 6.86 6.07
CA GLY A 17 -0.75 7.58 5.55
C GLY A 17 -1.73 6.72 4.74
N GLY A 18 -1.59 5.40 4.81
CA GLY A 18 -2.51 4.45 4.20
C GLY A 18 -2.28 4.22 2.71
N LYS A 19 -1.16 4.68 2.13
CA LYS A 19 -0.92 4.65 0.69
C LYS A 19 0.47 4.15 0.32
N LEU A 20 0.57 3.52 -0.85
CA LEU A 20 1.83 3.22 -1.51
C LEU A 20 1.81 3.77 -2.94
N VAL A 21 2.99 4.16 -3.42
CA VAL A 21 3.24 4.71 -4.74
C VAL A 21 4.22 3.83 -5.52
N ARG A 22 3.94 3.67 -6.81
CA ARG A 22 4.75 2.93 -7.76
C ARG A 22 5.89 3.81 -8.26
N TRP A 23 7.07 3.21 -8.34
CA TRP A 23 8.19 3.81 -9.03
C TRP A 23 8.19 3.42 -10.51
N ASN A 24 8.23 4.44 -11.35
CA ASN A 24 8.02 4.31 -12.79
C ASN A 24 9.04 3.39 -13.47
N ASP A 25 10.28 3.38 -13.00
CA ASP A 25 11.40 2.74 -13.71
C ASP A 25 11.82 1.35 -13.16
N GLY A 26 11.05 0.77 -12.24
CA GLY A 26 11.44 -0.51 -11.64
C GLY A 26 10.32 -1.45 -11.21
N GLY A 27 9.05 -1.06 -11.38
CA GLY A 27 7.92 -1.90 -10.97
C GLY A 27 7.88 -2.19 -9.46
N TYR A 28 8.58 -1.36 -8.68
CA TYR A 28 8.60 -1.38 -7.23
C TYR A 28 7.61 -0.36 -6.66
N TRP A 29 7.18 -0.60 -5.43
CA TRP A 29 6.25 0.24 -4.68
C TRP A 29 6.84 0.60 -3.33
N THR A 30 6.56 1.81 -2.86
CA THR A 30 7.03 2.35 -1.57
C THR A 30 6.02 3.37 -1.03
N TYR A 31 6.25 3.96 0.14
CA TYR A 31 5.37 4.99 0.70
C TYR A 31 5.62 6.38 0.07
N GLU A 32 4.64 7.26 0.18
CA GLU A 32 4.76 8.65 -0.26
C GLU A 32 5.94 9.37 0.45
N GLY A 33 6.68 10.19 -0.31
CA GLY A 33 7.80 10.97 0.21
C GLY A 33 9.19 10.36 -0.03
N VAL A 34 9.28 9.08 -0.40
CA VAL A 34 10.55 8.42 -0.79
C VAL A 34 10.97 8.80 -2.20
N LEU A 35 10.02 8.82 -3.13
CA LEU A 35 10.33 9.07 -4.53
C LEU A 35 10.65 10.55 -4.76
N PRO A 36 11.77 10.86 -5.45
CA PRO A 36 12.13 12.24 -5.73
C PRO A 36 11.08 12.91 -6.64
N LYS A 37 10.62 14.09 -6.23
CA LYS A 37 9.53 14.83 -6.91
C LYS A 37 9.84 15.28 -8.35
N ALA A 38 11.12 15.35 -8.73
CA ALA A 38 11.53 16.06 -9.94
C ALA A 38 12.80 15.54 -10.62
N SER A 39 13.29 14.34 -10.31
CA SER A 39 14.50 13.85 -10.98
C SER A 39 14.18 12.74 -11.96
N GLY A 40 14.64 12.88 -13.19
CA GLY A 40 14.85 11.77 -14.13
C GLY A 40 15.91 10.77 -13.63
N SER A 41 16.06 10.64 -12.31
CA SER A 41 16.90 9.66 -11.65
C SER A 41 16.16 8.34 -11.63
N THR A 42 16.69 7.41 -12.41
CA THR A 42 16.35 6.00 -12.43
C THR A 42 16.93 5.23 -11.25
N ARG A 43 17.60 5.91 -10.31
CA ARG A 43 18.18 5.28 -9.12
C ARG A 43 17.22 5.31 -7.94
N TRP A 44 16.98 4.13 -7.36
CA TRP A 44 16.22 3.97 -6.12
C TRP A 44 16.98 4.61 -4.95
N PRO A 45 16.32 5.33 -4.02
CA PRO A 45 16.97 5.86 -2.84
C PRO A 45 17.55 4.73 -1.97
N ASP A 46 18.85 4.81 -1.66
CA ASP A 46 19.53 3.77 -0.89
C ASP A 46 18.95 3.68 0.53
N GLY A 47 18.64 2.46 0.98
CA GLY A 47 18.12 2.19 2.33
C GLY A 47 16.60 2.32 2.50
N GLU A 48 15.88 2.79 1.47
CA GLU A 48 14.43 2.96 1.54
C GLU A 48 13.67 1.65 1.27
N TRP A 49 12.60 1.44 2.03
CA TRP A 49 11.78 0.23 1.93
C TRP A 49 11.06 0.16 0.58
N ARG A 50 10.91 -1.07 0.06
CA ARG A 50 10.16 -1.33 -1.18
C ARG A 50 9.56 -2.72 -1.23
N CYS A 51 8.50 -2.86 -2.03
CA CYS A 51 7.96 -4.15 -2.43
C CYS A 51 7.69 -4.20 -3.95
N THR A 52 7.35 -5.38 -4.47
CA THR A 52 7.09 -5.57 -5.92
C THR A 52 5.63 -5.32 -6.27
N THR A 53 5.35 -5.01 -7.55
CA THR A 53 3.96 -4.93 -8.06
C THR A 53 3.16 -6.21 -7.79
N ASN A 54 3.79 -7.39 -7.83
CA ASN A 54 3.12 -8.65 -7.51
C ASN A 54 2.63 -8.71 -6.06
N THR A 55 3.37 -8.10 -5.12
CA THR A 55 2.92 -7.96 -3.73
C THR A 55 1.63 -7.14 -3.67
N ILE A 56 1.58 -6.01 -4.37
CA ILE A 56 0.41 -5.13 -4.43
C ILE A 56 -0.78 -5.85 -5.08
N PHE A 57 -0.60 -6.50 -6.22
CA PHE A 57 -1.66 -7.28 -6.87
C PHE A 57 -2.19 -8.43 -6.01
N ALA A 58 -1.34 -9.04 -5.18
CA ALA A 58 -1.80 -10.05 -4.24
C ALA A 58 -2.66 -9.45 -3.12
N LEU A 59 -2.29 -8.27 -2.61
CA LEU A 59 -3.06 -7.56 -1.57
C LEU A 59 -4.39 -7.02 -2.11
N VAL A 60 -4.39 -6.48 -3.34
CA VAL A 60 -5.59 -5.99 -4.01
C VAL A 60 -6.60 -7.10 -4.25
N ARG A 61 -6.15 -8.24 -4.81
CA ARG A 61 -7.03 -9.41 -5.03
C ARG A 61 -7.60 -10.01 -3.74
N ARG A 62 -7.00 -9.70 -2.59
CA ARG A 62 -7.42 -10.17 -1.27
C ARG A 62 -8.22 -9.13 -0.50
N GLY A 63 -8.47 -7.95 -1.07
CA GLY A 63 -9.30 -6.90 -0.47
C GLY A 63 -8.60 -6.07 0.62
N TYR A 64 -7.29 -6.21 0.82
CA TYR A 64 -6.57 -5.40 1.83
C TYR A 64 -6.16 -4.02 1.30
N MET A 65 -6.00 -3.90 -0.02
CA MET A 65 -5.67 -2.65 -0.69
C MET A 65 -6.60 -2.44 -1.88
N ALA A 66 -6.90 -1.19 -2.18
CA ALA A 66 -7.54 -0.75 -3.40
C ALA A 66 -6.46 -0.18 -4.33
N MET A 67 -6.51 -0.54 -5.61
CA MET A 67 -5.70 0.12 -6.62
C MET A 67 -6.45 1.39 -7.04
N ASP A 68 -5.90 2.55 -6.70
CA ASP A 68 -6.52 3.85 -7.03
C ASP A 68 -6.26 4.18 -8.50
N ASP A 69 -4.99 3.99 -8.92
CA ASP A 69 -4.56 4.01 -10.31
C ASP A 69 -3.32 3.11 -10.50
N TRP A 70 -2.71 3.13 -11.69
CA TRP A 70 -1.52 2.31 -11.95
C TRP A 70 -0.30 2.66 -11.10
N HIS A 71 -0.25 3.89 -10.59
CA HIS A 71 0.85 4.48 -9.83
C HIS A 71 0.58 4.56 -8.33
N THR A 72 -0.66 4.38 -7.87
CA THR A 72 -1.00 4.52 -6.45
C THR A 72 -1.99 3.45 -5.98
N CYS A 73 -1.86 3.05 -4.72
CA CYS A 73 -2.82 2.19 -4.05
C CYS A 73 -3.00 2.60 -2.58
N SER A 74 -4.20 2.34 -2.07
CA SER A 74 -4.62 2.73 -0.72
C SER A 74 -5.06 1.50 0.09
N VAL A 75 -4.83 1.52 1.40
CA VAL A 75 -5.33 0.49 2.31
C VAL A 75 -6.85 0.58 2.36
N VAL A 76 -7.54 -0.55 2.19
CA VAL A 76 -8.99 -0.61 2.40
C VAL A 76 -9.22 -0.52 3.91
N GLN A 77 -9.94 0.51 4.35
CA GLN A 77 -10.39 0.57 5.74
C GLN A 77 -11.40 -0.57 5.91
N GLU A 78 -11.11 -1.51 6.82
CA GLU A 78 -12.16 -2.35 7.36
C GLU A 78 -13.09 -1.38 8.09
N GLU A 79 -14.31 -1.19 7.59
CA GLU A 79 -15.34 -0.58 8.41
C GLU A 79 -15.35 -1.36 9.74
N PRO A 80 -15.34 -0.67 10.91
CA PRO A 80 -15.50 -1.39 12.15
C PRO A 80 -16.78 -2.23 12.03
N PRO A 81 -16.76 -3.53 12.38
CA PRO A 81 -17.96 -4.35 12.29
C PRO A 81 -19.07 -3.63 13.05
N GLU A 82 -20.15 -3.27 12.34
CA GLU A 82 -21.35 -2.71 12.97
C GLU A 82 -21.68 -3.62 14.15
N GLN A 83 -21.61 -3.08 15.37
CA GLN A 83 -22.11 -3.80 16.53
C GLN A 83 -23.62 -4.00 16.29
N PRO A 84 -24.11 -5.25 16.15
CA PRO A 84 -25.54 -5.47 16.01
C PRO A 84 -26.15 -5.28 17.39
N GLY A 85 -26.66 -4.09 17.67
CA GLY A 85 -27.43 -3.89 18.89
C GLY A 85 -27.49 -2.46 19.37
N LYS A 86 -28.43 -1.71 18.80
CA LYS A 86 -29.34 -0.86 19.59
C LYS A 86 -30.71 -0.83 18.91
N MET A 87 -31.49 -1.89 19.11
CA MET A 87 -32.93 -1.70 19.26
C MET A 87 -33.10 -1.11 20.66
N GLU A 88 -33.24 0.21 20.75
CA GLU A 88 -33.82 0.84 21.94
C GLU A 88 -35.29 1.15 21.63
N LEU A 89 -36.11 0.81 22.62
CA LEU A 89 -37.56 0.61 22.67
C LEU A 89 -38.40 1.80 22.19
#